data_AF-A0A9P9UBE4-F1
#
_entry.id   AF-A0A9P9UBE4-F1
#
_cell.length_a   1.000
_cell.length_b   1.000
_cell.length_c   1.000
_cell.angle_alpha   90.00
_cell.angle_beta   90.00
_cell.angle_gamma   90.00
#
_symmetry.space_group_name_H-M   'P 1'
#
loop_
_entity.id
_entity.type
_entity.pdbx_description
1 polymer ?
#
loop_
_entity_poly.entity_id
_entity_poly.type
_entity_poly.pdbx_seq_one_letter_code
_entity_poly.pdbx_strand_id
1 'polypeptide(L)'
;MSSFLSNSTNQSKLQLATVALASAAVTAGTIYGYQQSRHGERLNRLKKSIPNPAGDAEPELQKVTRQGPVPKLDREDEHNQALAHRAQNGDFDDELILEQLARNRVFLGDEGLAKLRNSFVVIVGCGGVGSHAATTLARSGVSKLRLIDFDQVTLSSLNRHAVATLADVGLPKVQCLQRRLIAITPWVRFDLRLQKFDGSVAPELLGAWEKDGQMPDFVIDAIDNIDSKVELLKYCYDNNLPVISSMGAGTKSDPTRIMVGDIGTSTDDGLSRATRRRLKLLGVTSGIPVVYSTEKMGEGKAALLPLPEDEFKKGDVGDLAALPDFRVRILPVLGTMPAVFGYTVANHVILKISGYPLDYIPQKGRDKMYDAIQAFVQASEEKMIRTVTSGPREICIGLKVPIQQGEVSFLVEDIYKAKSAITGIPTKLVLIRWQKPTRDILIRIGEGADEQKSSDLKLSELVCMTKDEATRHQKEVLLGEKTLEELYDAEIIEKVAKRQEEIKLYEKYR
;
A
#
# COMPACT_ATOMS: atom_id res chain seq x y z
N MET A 1 -30.25 48.42 -58.99
CA MET A 1 -29.12 49.08 -58.30
C MET A 1 -29.14 48.72 -56.82
N SER A 2 -28.76 47.49 -56.47
CA SER A 2 -28.87 46.93 -55.10
C SER A 2 -27.55 46.30 -54.67
N SER A 3 -26.48 47.11 -54.65
CA SER A 3 -25.12 46.64 -54.29
C SER A 3 -24.34 47.60 -53.38
N PHE A 4 -24.94 48.70 -52.90
CA PHE A 4 -24.21 49.66 -52.06
C PHE A 4 -24.57 49.61 -50.56
N LEU A 5 -25.56 48.80 -50.15
CA LEU A 5 -26.01 48.72 -48.75
C LEU A 5 -25.45 47.53 -47.94
N SER A 6 -24.70 46.59 -48.55
CA SER A 6 -24.17 45.42 -47.82
C SER A 6 -22.80 45.63 -47.16
N ASN A 7 -22.06 46.70 -47.51
CA ASN A 7 -20.72 46.93 -46.96
C ASN A 7 -20.67 47.79 -45.69
N SER A 8 -21.72 48.57 -45.37
CA SER A 8 -21.73 49.44 -44.19
C SER A 8 -22.20 48.73 -42.91
N THR A 9 -23.02 47.68 -43.05
CA THR A 9 -23.51 46.85 -41.93
C THR A 9 -22.47 45.85 -41.42
N ASN A 10 -21.50 45.45 -42.25
CA ASN A 10 -20.40 44.58 -41.83
C ASN A 10 -19.35 45.33 -41.00
N GLN A 11 -19.05 46.59 -41.33
CA GLN A 11 -18.13 47.43 -40.55
C GLN A 11 -18.66 47.76 -39.14
N SER A 12 -19.95 48.04 -39.00
CA SER A 12 -20.58 48.33 -37.70
C SER A 12 -20.67 47.10 -36.80
N LYS A 13 -20.98 45.91 -37.36
CA LYS A 13 -20.94 44.65 -36.61
C LYS A 13 -19.52 44.25 -36.19
N LEU A 14 -18.53 44.47 -37.05
CA LEU A 14 -17.12 44.28 -36.72
C LEU A 14 -16.68 45.21 -35.58
N GLN A 15 -17.01 46.50 -35.65
CA GLN A 15 -16.73 47.46 -34.57
C GLN A 15 -17.39 47.09 -33.24
N LEU A 16 -18.66 46.65 -33.26
CA LEU A 16 -19.35 46.19 -32.06
C LEU A 16 -18.71 44.93 -31.48
N ALA A 17 -18.25 44.01 -32.33
CA ALA A 17 -17.53 42.81 -31.90
C ALA A 17 -16.16 43.14 -31.29
N THR A 18 -15.40 44.08 -31.87
CA THR A 18 -14.12 44.53 -31.28
C THR A 18 -14.33 45.23 -29.95
N VAL A 19 -15.36 46.08 -29.82
CA VAL A 19 -15.68 46.77 -28.56
C VAL A 19 -16.12 45.76 -27.49
N ALA A 20 -16.91 44.75 -27.85
CA ALA A 20 -17.32 43.69 -26.93
C ALA A 20 -16.14 42.81 -26.49
N LEU A 21 -15.21 42.49 -27.39
CA LEU A 21 -14.00 41.74 -27.05
C LEU A 21 -13.06 42.57 -26.15
N ALA A 22 -12.92 43.86 -26.45
CA ALA A 22 -12.12 44.78 -25.63
C ALA A 22 -12.71 44.94 -24.23
N SER A 23 -14.04 45.11 -24.09
CA SER A 23 -14.69 45.25 -22.79
C SER A 23 -14.64 43.94 -21.99
N ALA A 24 -14.80 42.79 -22.63
CA ALA A 24 -14.64 41.49 -22.00
C ALA A 24 -13.20 41.27 -21.51
N ALA A 25 -12.20 41.63 -22.30
CA ALA A 25 -10.78 41.53 -21.91
C ALA A 25 -10.44 42.45 -20.72
N VAL A 26 -10.96 43.68 -20.71
CA VAL A 26 -10.78 44.61 -19.57
C VAL A 26 -11.46 44.08 -18.32
N THR A 27 -12.68 43.54 -18.44
CA THR A 27 -13.43 43.01 -17.30
C THR A 27 -12.78 41.74 -16.73
N ALA A 28 -12.29 40.86 -17.60
CA ALA A 28 -11.52 39.70 -17.18
C ALA A 28 -10.21 40.11 -16.49
N GLY A 29 -9.49 41.09 -17.04
CA GLY A 29 -8.26 41.62 -16.45
C GLY A 29 -8.46 42.26 -15.07
N THR A 30 -9.56 43.01 -14.88
CA THR A 30 -9.87 43.61 -13.57
C THR A 30 -10.28 42.56 -12.55
N ILE A 31 -11.05 41.54 -12.93
CA ILE A 31 -11.40 40.42 -12.04
C ILE A 31 -10.14 39.64 -11.65
N TYR A 32 -9.27 39.31 -12.62
CA TYR A 32 -8.02 38.59 -12.35
C TYR A 32 -7.07 39.41 -11.46
N GLY A 33 -6.91 40.71 -11.74
CA GLY A 33 -6.10 41.61 -10.91
C GLY A 33 -6.65 41.74 -9.49
N TYR A 34 -7.97 41.85 -9.33
CA TYR A 34 -8.61 41.89 -8.01
C TYR A 34 -8.45 40.58 -7.25
N GLN A 35 -8.63 39.43 -7.91
CA GLN A 35 -8.41 38.12 -7.30
C GLN A 35 -6.94 37.93 -6.88
N GLN A 36 -5.99 38.34 -7.72
CA GLN A 36 -4.57 38.26 -7.43
C GLN A 36 -4.17 39.17 -6.27
N SER A 37 -4.71 40.39 -6.22
CA SER A 37 -4.50 41.33 -5.11
C SER A 37 -5.08 40.80 -3.79
N ARG A 38 -6.32 40.30 -3.81
CA ARG A 38 -6.98 39.72 -2.65
C ARG A 38 -6.28 38.45 -2.15
N HIS A 39 -5.72 37.65 -3.07
CA HIS A 39 -4.87 36.51 -2.73
C HIS A 39 -3.57 36.96 -2.06
N GLY A 40 -2.94 38.02 -2.57
CA GLY A 40 -1.76 38.65 -1.97
C GLY A 40 -2.02 39.18 -0.56
N GLU A 41 -3.14 39.88 -0.34
CA GLU A 41 -3.55 40.35 0.98
C GLU A 41 -3.83 39.21 1.95
N ARG A 42 -4.50 38.14 1.49
CA ARG A 42 -4.78 36.95 2.31
C ARG A 42 -3.48 36.24 2.72
N LEU A 43 -2.54 36.10 1.79
CA LEU A 43 -1.20 35.56 2.07
C LEU A 43 -0.43 36.44 3.07
N ASN A 44 -0.45 37.76 2.88
CA ASN A 44 0.23 38.68 3.79
C ASN A 44 -0.40 38.69 5.19
N ARG A 45 -1.73 38.61 5.28
CA ARG A 45 -2.43 38.48 6.56
C ARG A 45 -2.10 37.15 7.24
N LEU A 46 -2.00 36.06 6.48
CA LEU A 46 -1.59 34.75 6.99
C LEU A 46 -0.15 34.81 7.52
N LYS A 47 0.78 35.40 6.74
CA LYS A 47 2.18 35.61 7.14
C LYS A 47 2.29 36.46 8.41
N LYS A 48 1.51 37.54 8.51
CA LYS A 48 1.47 38.40 9.71
C LYS A 48 0.79 37.74 10.93
N SER A 49 -0.06 36.74 10.71
CA SER A 49 -0.72 36.01 11.80
C SER A 49 0.14 34.90 12.41
N ILE A 50 1.29 34.58 11.80
CA ILE A 50 2.27 33.63 12.34
C ILE A 50 3.16 34.40 13.33
N PRO A 51 3.15 34.07 14.63
CA PRO A 51 4.05 34.69 15.59
C PRO A 51 5.50 34.39 15.19
N ASN A 52 6.35 35.43 15.12
CA ASN A 52 7.78 35.24 14.86
C ASN A 52 8.48 34.81 16.17
N PRO A 53 9.03 33.59 16.27
CA PRO A 53 9.66 33.11 17.50
C PRO A 53 10.97 33.83 17.86
N ALA A 54 11.54 34.62 16.94
CA ALA A 54 12.91 35.14 17.04
C ALA A 54 13.04 36.68 17.19
N GLY A 55 11.95 37.44 17.27
CA GLY A 55 12.01 38.91 17.21
C GLY A 55 12.48 39.44 15.84
N ASP A 56 12.69 40.76 15.72
CA ASP A 56 12.96 41.52 14.48
C ASP A 56 14.31 41.22 13.77
N ALA A 57 14.96 40.10 14.09
CA ALA A 57 16.19 39.69 13.41
C ALA A 57 15.87 39.07 12.04
N GLU A 58 16.56 39.52 10.98
CA GLU A 58 16.48 38.87 9.66
C GLU A 58 16.87 37.38 9.76
N PRO A 59 16.17 36.49 9.03
CA PRO A 59 16.49 35.07 9.05
C PRO A 59 17.89 34.84 8.45
N GLU A 60 18.86 34.48 9.30
CA GLU A 60 20.14 33.94 8.84
C GLU A 60 19.88 32.74 7.91
N LEU A 61 20.50 32.75 6.74
CA LEU A 61 20.41 31.67 5.75
C LEU A 61 20.79 30.32 6.41
N GLN A 62 19.82 29.39 6.46
CA GLN A 62 20.05 28.05 7.00
C GLN A 62 21.09 27.29 6.17
N LYS A 63 22.08 26.70 6.84
CA LYS A 63 23.04 25.80 6.21
C LYS A 63 22.32 24.53 5.76
N VAL A 64 22.42 24.22 4.47
CA VAL A 64 21.92 22.97 3.88
C VAL A 64 23.03 21.93 3.95
N THR A 65 22.75 20.77 4.54
CA THR A 65 23.65 19.62 4.59
C THR A 65 23.14 18.49 3.68
N ARG A 66 23.89 17.39 3.55
CA ARG A 66 23.41 16.17 2.88
C ARG A 66 22.10 15.62 3.50
N GLN A 67 21.81 15.99 4.75
CA GLN A 67 20.59 15.60 5.45
C GLN A 67 19.46 16.64 5.33
N GLY A 68 19.61 17.68 4.50
CA GLY A 68 18.62 18.75 4.32
C GLY A 68 18.94 20.03 5.12
N PRO A 69 18.00 21.00 5.18
CA PRO A 69 18.18 22.21 5.97
C PRO A 69 18.29 21.85 7.46
N VAL A 70 19.33 22.37 8.12
CA VAL A 70 19.52 22.13 9.57
C VAL A 70 18.61 23.08 10.34
N PRO A 71 17.69 22.58 11.19
CA PRO A 71 16.91 23.45 12.04
C PRO A 71 17.82 24.27 12.97
N LYS A 72 17.45 25.53 13.23
CA LYS A 72 18.11 26.29 14.29
C LYS A 72 17.73 25.62 15.61
N LEU A 73 18.70 24.97 16.23
CA LEU A 73 18.50 24.28 17.50
C LEU A 73 18.21 25.34 18.57
N ASP A 74 17.15 25.12 19.33
CA ASP A 74 16.98 25.86 20.58
C ASP A 74 17.88 25.25 21.67
N ARG A 75 17.97 25.91 22.83
CA ARG A 75 18.81 25.44 23.94
C ARG A 75 18.39 24.07 24.46
N GLU A 76 17.11 23.71 24.32
CA GLU A 76 16.58 22.43 24.76
C GLU A 76 17.01 21.31 23.80
N ASP A 77 16.94 21.56 22.50
CA ASP A 77 17.43 20.65 21.47
C ASP A 77 18.94 20.40 21.61
N GLU A 78 19.74 21.44 21.86
CA GLU A 78 21.18 21.30 22.12
C GLU A 78 21.45 20.43 23.35
N HIS A 79 20.70 20.65 24.44
CA HIS A 79 20.80 19.84 25.65
C HIS A 79 20.43 18.37 25.38
N ASN A 80 19.33 18.13 24.67
CA ASN A 80 18.85 16.79 24.32
C ASN A 80 19.86 16.05 23.43
N GLN A 81 20.48 16.75 22.48
CA GLN A 81 21.55 16.19 21.64
C GLN A 81 22.79 15.83 22.47
N ALA A 82 23.21 16.70 23.40
CA ALA A 82 24.32 16.42 24.28
C ALA A 82 24.05 15.19 25.17
N LEU A 83 22.85 15.08 25.73
CA LEU A 83 22.43 13.93 26.53
C LEU A 83 22.40 12.64 25.69
N ALA A 84 21.85 12.71 24.47
CA ALA A 84 21.82 11.57 23.55
C ALA A 84 23.22 11.12 23.17
N HIS A 85 24.15 12.04 22.89
CA HIS A 85 25.53 11.71 22.59
C HIS A 85 26.22 11.00 23.78
N ARG A 86 25.98 11.46 25.01
CA ARG A 86 26.47 10.78 26.22
C ARG A 86 25.90 9.36 26.33
N ALA A 87 24.58 9.23 26.21
CA ALA A 87 23.90 7.93 26.31
C ALA A 87 24.33 6.93 25.24
N GLN A 88 24.46 7.37 23.99
CA GLN A 88 24.88 6.50 22.89
C GLN A 88 26.35 6.05 23.01
N ASN A 89 27.17 6.77 23.77
CA ASN A 89 28.56 6.41 24.10
C ASN A 89 28.68 5.59 25.40
N GLY A 90 27.56 5.23 26.03
CA GLY A 90 27.54 4.42 27.25
C GLY A 90 27.64 5.22 28.55
N ASP A 91 27.65 6.55 28.49
CA ASP A 91 27.55 7.44 29.66
C ASP A 91 26.08 7.77 29.97
N PHE A 92 25.29 6.72 30.22
CA PHE A 92 23.91 6.81 30.69
C PHE A 92 23.56 5.54 31.45
N ASP A 93 22.91 5.71 32.59
CA ASP A 93 22.63 4.63 33.52
C ASP A 93 21.63 3.63 32.91
N ASP A 94 22.01 2.35 32.88
CA ASP A 94 21.14 1.29 32.37
C ASP A 94 19.91 1.09 33.27
N GLU A 95 20.03 1.36 34.57
CA GLU A 95 18.89 1.28 35.50
C GLU A 95 17.80 2.29 35.13
N LEU A 96 18.16 3.49 34.69
CA LEU A 96 17.20 4.50 34.21
C LEU A 96 16.48 4.04 32.94
N ILE A 97 17.20 3.39 32.01
CA ILE A 97 16.61 2.83 30.80
C ILE A 97 15.64 1.70 31.17
N LEU A 98 16.06 0.81 32.07
CA LEU A 98 15.23 -0.32 32.53
C LEU A 98 14.00 0.15 33.29
N GLU A 99 14.10 1.21 34.08
CA GLU A 99 12.96 1.83 34.77
C GLU A 99 11.97 2.43 33.77
N GLN A 100 12.47 3.18 32.77
CA GLN A 100 11.62 3.71 31.71
C GLN A 100 10.93 2.59 30.90
N LEU A 101 11.59 1.44 30.75
CA LEU A 101 11.07 0.26 30.04
C LEU A 101 10.40 -0.77 30.96
N ALA A 102 10.16 -0.46 32.24
CA ALA A 102 9.74 -1.43 33.25
C ALA A 102 8.44 -2.17 32.86
N ARG A 103 7.49 -1.48 32.23
CA ARG A 103 6.23 -2.11 31.76
C ARG A 103 6.45 -3.08 30.61
N ASN A 104 7.36 -2.76 29.69
CA ASN A 104 7.73 -3.68 28.60
C ASN A 104 8.52 -4.85 29.14
N ARG A 105 9.40 -4.63 30.12
CA ARG A 105 10.16 -5.67 30.82
C ARG A 105 9.24 -6.71 31.46
N VAL A 106 8.22 -6.26 32.19
CA VAL A 106 7.23 -7.14 32.84
C VAL A 106 6.43 -7.92 31.79
N PHE A 107 6.10 -7.30 30.65
CA PHE A 107 5.29 -7.93 29.61
C PHE A 107 6.08 -8.93 28.75
N LEU A 108 7.29 -8.57 28.30
CA LEU A 108 8.13 -9.35 27.38
C LEU A 108 9.08 -10.30 28.09
N GLY A 109 9.28 -10.13 29.40
CA GLY A 109 10.36 -10.75 30.16
C GLY A 109 11.73 -10.14 29.84
N ASP A 110 12.74 -10.52 30.62
CA ASP A 110 14.11 -10.03 30.46
C ASP A 110 14.72 -10.41 29.11
N GLU A 111 14.50 -11.64 28.65
CA GLU A 111 15.02 -12.12 27.37
C GLU A 111 14.40 -11.39 26.18
N GLY A 112 13.08 -11.25 26.17
CA GLY A 112 12.36 -10.57 25.10
C GLY A 112 12.73 -9.08 25.02
N LEU A 113 12.87 -8.42 26.16
CA LEU A 113 13.34 -7.04 26.22
C LEU A 113 14.80 -6.92 25.75
N ALA A 114 15.69 -7.83 26.15
CA ALA A 114 17.09 -7.82 25.72
C ALA A 114 17.22 -7.97 24.20
N LYS A 115 16.43 -8.86 23.56
CA LYS A 115 16.37 -8.97 22.09
C LYS A 115 15.92 -7.66 21.45
N LEU A 116 14.85 -7.05 21.98
CA LEU A 116 14.34 -5.78 21.48
C LEU A 116 15.37 -4.64 21.62
N ARG A 117 16.07 -4.57 22.76
CA ARG A 117 17.12 -3.58 23.03
C ARG A 117 18.35 -3.73 22.15
N ASN A 118 18.63 -4.93 21.62
CA ASN A 118 19.73 -5.16 20.70
C ASN A 118 19.32 -5.10 19.22
N SER A 119 18.04 -4.83 18.93
CA SER A 119 17.52 -4.89 17.57
C SER A 119 17.79 -3.63 16.74
N PHE A 120 17.92 -3.85 15.44
CA PHE A 120 17.99 -2.84 14.39
C PHE A 120 16.77 -2.92 13.49
N VAL A 121 15.97 -1.84 13.45
CA VAL A 121 14.78 -1.75 12.61
C VAL A 121 14.93 -0.63 11.58
N VAL A 122 14.56 -0.94 10.33
CA VAL A 122 14.52 0.03 9.23
C VAL A 122 13.07 0.43 8.96
N ILE A 123 12.81 1.73 8.83
CA ILE A 123 11.47 2.27 8.56
C ILE A 123 11.53 3.07 7.27
N VAL A 124 10.77 2.63 6.26
CA VAL A 124 10.67 3.27 4.95
C VAL A 124 9.34 4.02 4.85
N GLY A 125 9.42 5.35 4.76
CA GLY A 125 8.29 6.26 4.85
C GLY A 125 8.04 6.72 6.28
N CYS A 126 8.26 7.99 6.56
CA CYS A 126 8.08 8.64 7.87
C CYS A 126 6.82 9.51 7.91
N GLY A 127 5.79 9.13 7.16
CA GLY A 127 4.47 9.79 7.16
C GLY A 127 3.62 9.47 8.39
N GLY A 128 2.29 9.51 8.23
CA GLY A 128 1.36 9.29 9.35
C GLY A 128 1.39 7.87 9.96
N VAL A 129 1.85 6.85 9.23
CA VAL A 129 2.02 5.49 9.77
C VAL A 129 3.42 5.33 10.36
N GLY A 130 4.45 5.56 9.54
CA GLY A 130 5.84 5.33 9.94
C GLY A 130 6.32 6.19 11.10
N SER A 131 5.84 7.44 11.22
CA SER A 131 6.17 8.29 12.38
C SER A 131 5.65 7.71 13.70
N HIS A 132 4.43 7.17 13.71
CA HIS A 132 3.85 6.50 14.88
C HIS A 132 4.55 5.17 15.17
N ALA A 133 4.92 4.41 14.14
CA ALA A 133 5.68 3.18 14.29
C ALA A 133 7.08 3.45 14.89
N ALA A 134 7.83 4.42 14.34
CA ALA A 134 9.13 4.85 14.84
C ALA A 134 9.07 5.29 16.31
N THR A 135 8.08 6.13 16.63
CA THR A 135 7.86 6.62 18.00
C THR A 135 7.61 5.47 18.97
N THR A 136 6.78 4.50 18.57
CA THR A 136 6.42 3.36 19.43
C THR A 136 7.60 2.43 19.62
N LEU A 137 8.37 2.14 18.57
CA LEU A 137 9.54 1.27 18.63
C LEU A 137 10.64 1.86 19.51
N ALA A 138 10.97 3.14 19.32
CA ALA A 138 11.96 3.84 20.15
C ALA A 138 11.58 3.76 21.62
N ARG A 139 10.33 4.14 21.95
CA ARG A 139 9.78 4.10 23.32
C ARG A 139 9.64 2.68 23.88
N SER A 140 9.66 1.67 23.01
CA SER A 140 9.57 0.28 23.44
C SER A 140 10.91 -0.37 23.75
N GLY A 141 12.02 0.29 23.38
CA GLY A 141 13.36 -0.15 23.70
C GLY A 141 14.23 -0.48 22.49
N VAL A 142 13.72 -0.39 21.25
CA VAL A 142 14.55 -0.58 20.04
C VAL A 142 15.68 0.44 20.03
N SER A 143 16.93 -0.02 19.97
CA SER A 143 18.11 0.84 20.13
C SER A 143 18.66 1.40 18.83
N LYS A 144 18.38 0.78 17.68
CA LYS A 144 18.83 1.27 16.37
C LYS A 144 17.65 1.42 15.42
N LEU A 145 17.47 2.63 14.92
CA LEU A 145 16.43 2.96 13.94
C LEU A 145 17.06 3.62 12.72
N ARG A 146 16.88 3.03 11.54
CA ARG A 146 17.14 3.71 10.27
C ARG A 146 15.84 4.27 9.72
N LEU A 147 15.80 5.58 9.51
CA LEU A 147 14.64 6.30 9.01
C LEU A 147 14.90 6.74 7.57
N ILE A 148 14.10 6.22 6.63
CA ILE A 148 14.20 6.52 5.20
C ILE A 148 12.96 7.29 4.77
N ASP A 149 13.13 8.57 4.43
CA ASP A 149 12.09 9.39 3.82
C ASP A 149 12.76 10.59 3.14
N PHE A 150 12.29 10.98 1.96
CA PHE A 150 12.78 12.16 1.24
C PHE A 150 11.94 13.41 1.51
N ASP A 151 10.74 13.24 2.08
CA ASP A 151 9.78 14.31 2.25
C ASP A 151 10.12 15.23 3.44
N GLN A 152 9.59 16.45 3.32
CA GLN A 152 9.53 17.42 4.40
C GLN A 152 8.17 17.41 5.08
N VAL A 153 8.12 17.89 6.33
CA VAL A 153 6.87 18.14 7.06
C VAL A 153 6.11 19.28 6.38
N THR A 154 4.86 19.03 6.03
CA THR A 154 3.94 20.04 5.50
C THR A 154 2.92 20.44 6.57
N LEU A 155 2.24 21.59 6.40
CA LEU A 155 1.12 21.95 7.28
C LEU A 155 0.04 20.86 7.34
N SER A 156 -0.24 20.22 6.21
CA SER A 156 -1.20 19.11 6.15
C SER A 156 -0.68 17.82 6.78
N SER A 157 0.61 17.71 7.11
CA SER A 157 1.17 16.57 7.84
C SER A 157 0.79 16.61 9.32
N LEU A 158 0.56 17.79 9.90
CA LEU A 158 0.31 17.99 11.33
C LEU A 158 -0.97 17.33 11.84
N ASN A 159 -1.90 16.96 10.96
CA ASN A 159 -3.10 16.25 11.37
C ASN A 159 -2.87 14.77 11.71
N ARG A 160 -1.71 14.19 11.34
CA ARG A 160 -1.46 12.74 11.42
C ARG A 160 -0.01 12.32 11.68
N HIS A 161 0.96 13.23 11.63
CA HIS A 161 2.36 12.90 11.92
C HIS A 161 2.57 12.89 13.44
N ALA A 162 3.26 11.87 13.96
CA ALA A 162 3.29 11.58 15.39
C ALA A 162 3.87 12.71 16.27
N VAL A 163 4.90 13.40 15.78
CA VAL A 163 5.71 14.33 16.59
C VAL A 163 5.92 15.71 15.96
N ALA A 164 5.39 15.94 14.76
CA ALA A 164 5.66 17.18 14.05
C ALA A 164 4.82 18.32 14.61
N THR A 165 5.44 19.49 14.75
CA THR A 165 4.78 20.72 15.21
C THR A 165 4.82 21.78 14.11
N LEU A 166 4.19 22.94 14.35
CA LEU A 166 4.23 24.08 13.42
C LEU A 166 5.67 24.54 13.11
N ALA A 167 6.58 24.43 14.09
CA ALA A 167 7.98 24.79 13.92
C ALA A 167 8.76 23.80 13.01
N ASP A 168 8.21 22.60 12.79
CA ASP A 168 8.84 21.57 11.97
C ASP A 168 8.48 21.69 10.48
N VAL A 169 7.53 22.55 10.11
CA VAL A 169 7.09 22.71 8.72
C VAL A 169 8.26 23.16 7.84
N GLY A 170 8.53 22.42 6.77
CA GLY A 170 9.67 22.62 5.86
C GLY A 170 10.94 21.86 6.27
N LEU A 171 10.96 21.20 7.43
CA LEU A 171 12.07 20.33 7.82
C LEU A 171 11.86 18.90 7.30
N PRO A 172 12.93 18.17 7.00
CA PRO A 172 12.87 16.74 6.74
C PRO A 172 12.13 15.94 7.83
N LYS A 173 11.21 15.06 7.44
CA LYS A 173 10.45 14.23 8.40
C LYS A 173 11.36 13.36 9.27
N VAL A 174 12.41 12.81 8.67
CA VAL A 174 13.42 11.98 9.38
C VAL A 174 14.12 12.75 10.50
N GLN A 175 14.46 14.03 10.26
CA GLN A 175 15.09 14.89 11.27
C GLN A 175 14.09 15.28 12.36
N CYS A 176 12.84 15.59 11.99
CA CYS A 176 11.78 15.87 12.96
C CYS A 176 11.58 14.71 13.95
N LEU A 177 11.57 13.47 13.45
CA LEU A 177 11.51 12.27 14.28
C LEU A 177 12.73 12.14 15.20
N GLN A 178 13.94 12.22 14.65
CA GLN A 178 15.16 12.13 15.46
C GLN A 178 15.16 13.17 16.58
N ARG A 179 14.97 14.45 16.24
CA ARG A 179 15.00 15.57 17.19
C ARG A 179 14.06 15.36 18.38
N ARG A 180 12.85 14.87 18.13
CA ARG A 180 11.85 14.63 19.18
C ARG A 180 12.09 13.34 19.95
N LEU A 181 12.55 12.29 19.29
CA LEU A 181 12.72 10.98 19.92
C LEU A 181 13.99 10.91 20.77
N ILE A 182 15.08 11.61 20.41
CA ILE A 182 16.28 11.66 21.28
C ILE A 182 15.99 12.31 22.64
N ALA A 183 15.04 13.24 22.72
CA ALA A 183 14.60 13.85 23.97
C ALA A 183 13.85 12.85 24.88
N ILE A 184 13.28 11.78 24.30
CA ILE A 184 12.49 10.77 25.02
C ILE A 184 13.33 9.52 25.29
N THR A 185 14.16 9.13 24.32
CA THR A 185 14.94 7.90 24.31
C THR A 185 16.38 8.19 23.86
N PRO A 186 17.19 8.85 24.72
CA PRO A 186 18.52 9.34 24.35
C PRO A 186 19.50 8.22 23.94
N TRP A 187 19.29 6.99 24.42
CA TRP A 187 20.10 5.82 24.08
C TRP A 187 19.87 5.28 22.65
N VAL A 188 18.78 5.68 21.99
CA VAL A 188 18.45 5.19 20.64
C VAL A 188 19.34 5.89 19.61
N ARG A 189 19.96 5.11 18.74
CA ARG A 189 20.79 5.56 17.62
C ARG A 189 19.93 5.64 16.36
N PHE A 190 19.96 6.80 15.72
CA PHE A 190 19.20 7.06 14.50
C PHE A 190 20.14 7.20 13.29
N ASP A 191 19.85 6.48 12.22
CA ASP A 191 20.47 6.65 10.90
C ASP A 191 19.44 7.28 9.97
N LEU A 192 19.69 8.51 9.51
CA LEU A 192 18.75 9.28 8.70
C LEU A 192 19.14 9.21 7.22
N ARG A 193 18.25 8.68 6.40
CA ARG A 193 18.41 8.57 4.95
C ARG A 193 17.39 9.46 4.26
N LEU A 194 17.81 10.67 3.87
CA LEU A 194 16.99 11.63 3.13
C LEU A 194 16.91 11.26 1.65
N GLN A 195 16.25 10.15 1.33
CA GLN A 195 16.21 9.61 -0.03
C GLN A 195 14.88 8.89 -0.29
N LYS A 196 14.42 8.98 -1.54
CA LYS A 196 13.26 8.21 -2.00
C LYS A 196 13.71 6.76 -2.17
N PHE A 197 12.91 5.83 -1.67
CA PHE A 197 13.18 4.42 -1.89
C PHE A 197 12.84 4.02 -3.33
N ASP A 198 13.79 3.36 -3.96
CA ASP A 198 13.62 2.62 -5.21
C ASP A 198 14.47 1.34 -5.17
N GLY A 199 14.18 0.41 -6.08
CA GLY A 199 14.86 -0.89 -6.14
C GLY A 199 16.38 -0.80 -6.37
N SER A 200 16.89 0.29 -6.96
CA SER A 200 18.32 0.44 -7.24
C SER A 200 19.14 0.76 -5.98
N VAL A 201 18.53 1.46 -5.02
CA VAL A 201 19.17 1.88 -3.77
C VAL A 201 18.88 0.93 -2.60
N ALA A 202 18.05 -0.09 -2.83
CA ALA A 202 17.66 -1.06 -1.81
C ALA A 202 18.86 -1.73 -1.08
N PRO A 203 19.96 -2.16 -1.77
CA PRO A 203 21.11 -2.75 -1.08
C PRO A 203 21.82 -1.80 -0.12
N GLU A 204 21.85 -0.51 -0.43
CA GLU A 204 22.44 0.50 0.43
C GLU A 204 21.50 0.80 1.61
N LEU A 205 20.23 1.10 1.33
CA LEU A 205 19.28 1.58 2.33
C LEU A 205 18.86 0.49 3.31
N LEU A 206 18.74 -0.76 2.86
CA LEU A 206 18.38 -1.92 3.68
C LEU A 206 19.60 -2.74 4.12
N GLY A 207 20.81 -2.23 3.83
CA GLY A 207 22.06 -2.87 4.19
C GLY A 207 22.38 -2.76 5.69
N ALA A 208 23.54 -3.30 6.06
CA ALA A 208 24.01 -3.35 7.43
C ALA A 208 24.13 -1.96 8.11
N TRP A 209 24.09 -1.97 9.44
CA TRP A 209 24.44 -0.83 10.26
C TRP A 209 25.93 -0.53 10.15
N GLU A 210 26.31 0.69 9.78
CA GLU A 210 27.70 1.03 9.41
C GLU A 210 28.73 0.75 10.52
N LYS A 211 28.34 0.93 11.79
CA LYS A 211 29.28 0.86 12.92
C LYS A 211 29.69 -0.58 13.29
N ASP A 212 28.79 -1.55 13.13
CA ASP A 212 29.00 -2.93 13.62
C ASP A 212 28.57 -4.02 12.65
N GLY A 213 28.10 -3.66 11.45
CA GLY A 213 27.75 -4.63 10.40
C GLY A 213 26.46 -5.39 10.66
N GLN A 214 25.65 -5.02 11.67
CA GLN A 214 24.38 -5.68 11.97
C GLN A 214 23.38 -5.47 10.82
N MET A 215 22.86 -6.57 10.26
CA MET A 215 21.74 -6.52 9.31
C MET A 215 20.44 -6.14 10.02
N PRO A 216 19.45 -5.55 9.32
CA PRO A 216 18.15 -5.26 9.92
C PRO A 216 17.47 -6.52 10.47
N ASP A 217 17.04 -6.48 11.72
CA ASP A 217 16.18 -7.50 12.32
C ASP A 217 14.75 -7.41 11.77
N PHE A 218 14.34 -6.21 11.34
CA PHE A 218 13.04 -5.98 10.73
C PHE A 218 13.00 -4.75 9.82
N VAL A 219 12.19 -4.81 8.77
CA VAL A 219 11.89 -3.71 7.86
C VAL A 219 10.40 -3.36 7.95
N ILE A 220 10.09 -2.08 8.11
CA ILE A 220 8.73 -1.55 8.09
C ILE A 220 8.53 -0.76 6.82
N ASP A 221 7.56 -1.18 6.03
CA ASP A 221 7.09 -0.44 4.87
C ASP A 221 5.85 0.40 5.22
N ALA A 222 6.03 1.72 5.20
CA ALA A 222 4.98 2.73 5.34
C ALA A 222 4.91 3.66 4.11
N ILE A 223 5.36 3.18 2.94
CA ILE A 223 5.31 3.91 1.67
C ILE A 223 3.85 3.99 1.16
N ASP A 224 3.48 5.07 0.50
CA ASP A 224 2.15 5.25 -0.10
C ASP A 224 2.12 5.12 -1.63
N ASN A 225 3.26 5.29 -2.30
CA ASN A 225 3.48 4.98 -3.71
C ASN A 225 3.55 3.45 -3.92
N ILE A 226 2.81 2.96 -4.92
CA ILE A 226 2.65 1.51 -5.15
C ILE A 226 3.91 0.89 -5.76
N ASP A 227 4.62 1.60 -6.65
CA ASP A 227 5.82 1.10 -7.33
C ASP A 227 6.98 0.92 -6.35
N SER A 228 7.35 1.98 -5.62
CA SER A 228 8.38 1.90 -4.57
C SER A 228 8.03 0.87 -3.49
N LYS A 229 6.74 0.73 -3.15
CA LYS A 229 6.27 -0.30 -2.20
C LYS A 229 6.51 -1.71 -2.74
N VAL A 230 6.15 -1.98 -3.99
CA VAL A 230 6.33 -3.31 -4.59
C VAL A 230 7.81 -3.65 -4.70
N GLU A 231 8.65 -2.68 -5.09
CA GLU A 231 10.11 -2.86 -5.15
C GLU A 231 10.70 -3.19 -3.78
N LEU A 232 10.30 -2.48 -2.72
CA LEU A 232 10.72 -2.74 -1.35
C LEU A 232 10.33 -4.16 -0.91
N LEU A 233 9.06 -4.51 -1.08
CA LEU A 233 8.54 -5.80 -0.65
C LEU A 233 9.15 -6.96 -1.43
N LYS A 234 9.37 -6.80 -2.74
CA LYS A 234 10.06 -7.79 -3.57
C LYS A 234 11.51 -7.96 -3.13
N TYR A 235 12.24 -6.88 -2.91
CA TYR A 235 13.62 -6.94 -2.46
C TYR A 235 13.75 -7.65 -1.10
N CYS A 236 12.89 -7.30 -0.13
CA CYS A 236 12.87 -7.98 1.16
C CYS A 236 12.54 -9.47 1.04
N TYR A 237 11.57 -9.82 0.20
CA TYR A 237 11.21 -11.21 -0.06
C TYR A 237 12.37 -12.02 -0.66
N ASP A 238 13.04 -11.48 -1.68
CA ASP A 238 14.16 -12.15 -2.37
C ASP A 238 15.39 -12.34 -1.48
N ASN A 239 15.64 -11.40 -0.57
CA ASN A 239 16.78 -11.41 0.33
C ASN A 239 16.45 -11.98 1.72
N ASN A 240 15.25 -12.53 1.91
CA ASN A 240 14.75 -13.05 3.19
C ASN A 240 14.87 -12.04 4.35
N LEU A 241 14.69 -10.75 4.07
CA LEU A 241 14.64 -9.71 5.09
C LEU A 241 13.24 -9.68 5.73
N PRO A 242 13.13 -9.85 7.06
CA PRO A 242 11.84 -9.77 7.74
C PRO A 242 11.18 -8.41 7.48
N VAL A 243 9.96 -8.41 6.94
CA VAL A 243 9.27 -7.19 6.55
C VAL A 243 7.80 -7.24 6.95
N ILE A 244 7.24 -6.09 7.31
CA ILE A 244 5.80 -5.87 7.43
C ILE A 244 5.41 -4.62 6.65
N SER A 245 4.28 -4.68 5.94
CA SER A 245 3.79 -3.55 5.16
C SER A 245 2.50 -2.97 5.70
N SER A 246 2.43 -1.65 5.81
CA SER A 246 1.18 -0.93 5.97
C SER A 246 0.50 -0.73 4.63
N MET A 247 -0.78 -1.10 4.57
CA MET A 247 -1.66 -0.83 3.44
C MET A 247 -2.36 0.53 3.61
N GLY A 248 -3.48 0.75 2.93
CA GLY A 248 -4.12 2.05 2.90
C GLY A 248 -4.71 2.43 4.26
N ALA A 249 -4.20 3.46 4.93
CA ALA A 249 -4.84 4.05 6.12
C ALA A 249 -5.82 5.19 5.78
N GLY A 250 -5.81 5.67 4.53
CA GLY A 250 -6.69 6.74 4.06
C GLY A 250 -8.14 6.30 3.92
N THR A 251 -9.06 7.28 3.94
CA THR A 251 -10.52 7.11 3.76
C THR A 251 -11.18 6.09 4.68
N LYS A 252 -10.59 5.87 5.86
CA LYS A 252 -11.07 4.96 6.88
C LYS A 252 -11.34 5.72 8.18
N SER A 253 -12.20 5.17 9.02
CA SER A 253 -12.55 5.73 10.33
C SER A 253 -12.78 4.68 11.42
N ASP A 254 -12.89 3.40 11.09
CA ASP A 254 -13.20 2.32 12.04
C ASP A 254 -11.93 1.53 12.42
N PRO A 255 -11.32 1.79 13.60
CA PRO A 255 -10.12 1.09 14.03
C PRO A 255 -10.37 -0.39 14.36
N THR A 256 -11.62 -0.79 14.62
CA THR A 256 -11.95 -2.18 14.98
C THR A 256 -11.85 -3.14 13.79
N ARG A 257 -11.72 -2.59 12.57
CA ARG A 257 -11.58 -3.34 11.32
C ARG A 257 -10.14 -3.47 10.84
N ILE A 258 -9.18 -2.95 11.60
CA ILE A 258 -7.75 -3.11 11.31
C ILE A 258 -7.33 -4.52 11.69
N MET A 259 -6.54 -5.14 10.82
CA MET A 259 -6.05 -6.48 11.05
C MET A 259 -4.68 -6.70 10.42
N VAL A 260 -3.99 -7.73 10.92
CA VAL A 260 -2.72 -8.22 10.41
C VAL A 260 -2.98 -9.56 9.72
N GLY A 261 -2.56 -9.69 8.47
CA GLY A 261 -2.70 -10.92 7.70
C GLY A 261 -1.65 -10.98 6.58
N ASP A 262 -1.69 -12.03 5.77
CA ASP A 262 -0.78 -12.15 4.63
C ASP A 262 -1.25 -11.29 3.44
N ILE A 263 -0.31 -10.77 2.65
CA ILE A 263 -0.63 -9.98 1.43
C ILE A 263 -1.49 -10.77 0.43
N GLY A 264 -1.31 -12.09 0.34
CA GLY A 264 -2.06 -12.99 -0.51
C GLY A 264 -3.52 -13.13 -0.10
N THR A 265 -3.81 -12.97 1.19
CA THR A 265 -5.15 -13.12 1.77
C THR A 265 -5.84 -11.80 2.09
N SER A 266 -5.15 -10.66 1.95
CA SER A 266 -5.72 -9.35 2.32
C SER A 266 -6.95 -8.99 1.48
N THR A 267 -7.96 -8.36 2.09
CA THR A 267 -9.21 -8.00 1.39
C THR A 267 -9.64 -6.57 1.67
N ASP A 268 -10.59 -6.08 0.86
CA ASP A 268 -11.30 -4.82 1.07
C ASP A 268 -10.44 -3.54 1.16
N ASP A 269 -9.14 -3.62 0.85
CA ASP A 269 -8.20 -2.50 0.80
C ASP A 269 -7.68 -2.25 -0.63
N GLY A 270 -7.80 -1.01 -1.11
CA GLY A 270 -7.39 -0.62 -2.46
C GLY A 270 -5.88 -0.69 -2.70
N LEU A 271 -5.09 -0.24 -1.74
CA LEU A 271 -3.62 -0.25 -1.82
C LEU A 271 -3.12 -1.69 -1.75
N SER A 272 -3.70 -2.50 -0.87
CA SER A 272 -3.36 -3.91 -0.73
C SER A 272 -3.68 -4.71 -1.98
N ARG A 273 -4.84 -4.48 -2.60
CA ARG A 273 -5.20 -5.11 -3.88
C ARG A 273 -4.21 -4.76 -4.99
N ALA A 274 -3.86 -3.49 -5.14
CA ALA A 274 -2.93 -3.05 -6.17
C ALA A 274 -1.52 -3.62 -5.95
N THR A 275 -1.05 -3.60 -4.69
CA THR A 275 0.25 -4.15 -4.29
C THR A 275 0.31 -5.65 -4.51
N ARG A 276 -0.71 -6.41 -4.05
CA ARG A 276 -0.81 -7.87 -4.25
C ARG A 276 -0.75 -8.25 -5.72
N ARG A 277 -1.51 -7.56 -6.60
CA ARG A 277 -1.50 -7.84 -8.04
C ARG A 277 -0.11 -7.68 -8.64
N ARG A 278 0.58 -6.58 -8.33
CA ARG A 278 1.93 -6.32 -8.85
C ARG A 278 2.96 -7.30 -8.29
N LEU A 279 2.91 -7.61 -6.99
CA LEU A 279 3.76 -8.63 -6.38
C LEU A 279 3.54 -10.02 -6.99
N LYS A 280 2.29 -10.37 -7.31
CA LYS A 280 1.98 -11.63 -8.00
C LYS A 280 2.56 -11.69 -9.41
N LEU A 281 2.62 -10.56 -10.12
CA LEU A 281 3.34 -10.45 -11.41
C LEU A 281 4.87 -10.57 -11.25
N LEU A 282 5.38 -10.58 -10.02
CA LEU A 282 6.80 -10.79 -9.72
C LEU A 282 7.02 -12.15 -9.01
N GLY A 283 5.99 -12.98 -8.90
CA GLY A 283 6.04 -14.32 -8.30
C GLY A 283 5.90 -14.36 -6.78
N VAL A 284 5.54 -13.24 -6.15
CA VAL A 284 5.29 -13.18 -4.71
C VAL A 284 3.79 -13.27 -4.45
N THR A 285 3.34 -14.43 -3.96
CA THR A 285 1.92 -14.72 -3.71
C THR A 285 1.54 -14.74 -2.24
N SER A 286 2.50 -15.00 -1.35
CA SER A 286 2.33 -15.05 0.11
C SER A 286 3.69 -14.87 0.81
N GLY A 287 3.69 -14.83 2.14
CA GLY A 287 4.89 -14.74 2.98
C GLY A 287 5.20 -13.32 3.48
N ILE A 288 4.36 -12.33 3.14
CA ILE A 288 4.56 -10.94 3.56
C ILE A 288 3.40 -10.54 4.46
N PRO A 289 3.63 -10.34 5.78
CA PRO A 289 2.61 -9.83 6.67
C PRO A 289 2.29 -8.37 6.34
N VAL A 290 1.00 -8.04 6.39
CA VAL A 290 0.48 -6.72 6.04
C VAL A 290 -0.58 -6.27 7.04
N VAL A 291 -0.57 -4.99 7.37
CA VAL A 291 -1.63 -4.34 8.15
C VAL A 291 -2.59 -3.67 7.18
N TYR A 292 -3.84 -4.10 7.19
CA TYR A 292 -4.90 -3.57 6.33
C TYR A 292 -6.19 -3.40 7.14
N SER A 293 -7.20 -2.78 6.52
CA SER A 293 -8.52 -2.72 7.15
C SER A 293 -9.60 -3.17 6.19
N THR A 294 -10.58 -3.89 6.75
CA THR A 294 -11.75 -4.44 6.05
C THR A 294 -12.92 -3.45 6.01
N GLU A 295 -12.66 -2.20 6.37
CA GLU A 295 -13.64 -1.13 6.26
C GLU A 295 -13.94 -0.86 4.78
N LYS A 296 -15.18 -1.18 4.38
CA LYS A 296 -15.65 -0.88 3.04
C LYS A 296 -15.87 0.61 2.86
N MET A 297 -15.43 1.09 1.71
CA MET A 297 -15.83 2.36 1.13
C MET A 297 -17.32 2.30 0.79
N GLY A 298 -18.09 3.36 1.07
CA GLY A 298 -19.53 3.37 0.87
C GLY A 298 -20.10 4.78 0.83
N GLU A 299 -21.39 4.87 0.52
CA GLU A 299 -22.13 6.14 0.49
C GLU A 299 -22.05 6.85 1.85
N GLY A 300 -21.81 8.17 1.82
CA GLY A 300 -21.60 8.98 3.03
C GLY A 300 -20.21 8.86 3.68
N LYS A 301 -19.32 7.99 3.18
CA LYS A 301 -17.92 7.93 3.65
C LYS A 301 -17.00 8.82 2.82
N ALA A 302 -15.90 9.25 3.44
CA ALA A 302 -14.87 10.05 2.77
C ALA A 302 -14.34 9.30 1.53
N ALA A 303 -14.40 9.93 0.36
CA ALA A 303 -13.90 9.37 -0.88
C ALA A 303 -12.75 10.22 -1.44
N LEU A 304 -12.08 9.71 -2.46
CA LEU A 304 -11.13 10.50 -3.25
C LEU A 304 -11.81 11.81 -3.71
N LEU A 305 -11.24 12.94 -3.32
CA LEU A 305 -11.79 14.23 -3.70
C LEU A 305 -11.64 14.41 -5.22
N PRO A 306 -12.68 14.92 -5.91
CA PRO A 306 -12.56 15.28 -7.31
C PRO A 306 -11.51 16.38 -7.48
N LEU A 307 -10.80 16.36 -8.61
CA LEU A 307 -9.89 17.44 -8.94
C LEU A 307 -10.69 18.73 -9.20
N PRO A 308 -10.18 19.91 -8.82
CA PRO A 308 -10.73 21.18 -9.27
C PRO A 308 -10.82 21.21 -10.81
N GLU A 309 -11.92 21.75 -11.36
CA GLU A 309 -12.14 21.82 -12.81
C GLU A 309 -11.03 22.57 -13.57
N ASP A 310 -10.31 23.45 -12.88
CA ASP A 310 -9.19 24.23 -13.43
C ASP A 310 -7.91 23.38 -13.63
N GLU A 311 -7.74 22.28 -12.90
CA GLU A 311 -6.63 21.34 -13.10
C GLU A 311 -6.92 20.38 -14.26
N PHE A 312 -8.19 20.00 -14.46
CA PHE A 312 -8.61 19.22 -15.64
C PHE A 312 -8.32 19.94 -16.97
N LYS A 313 -8.30 21.28 -16.98
CA LYS A 313 -8.01 22.08 -18.19
C LYS A 313 -6.54 22.15 -18.56
N LYS A 314 -5.62 21.76 -17.66
CA LYS A 314 -4.18 21.91 -17.87
C LYS A 314 -3.50 20.72 -18.57
N GLY A 315 -4.26 19.72 -19.03
CA GLY A 315 -3.74 18.59 -19.80
C GLY A 315 -3.57 17.32 -18.98
N ASP A 316 -2.91 16.32 -19.57
CA ASP A 316 -2.84 14.97 -19.02
C ASP A 316 -2.11 14.95 -17.66
N VAL A 317 -2.69 14.19 -16.73
CA VAL A 317 -2.56 14.36 -15.27
C VAL A 317 -1.13 14.08 -14.75
N GLY A 318 -0.24 13.52 -15.58
CA GLY A 318 1.16 13.27 -15.24
C GLY A 318 2.08 14.50 -15.32
N ASP A 319 1.73 15.51 -16.12
CA ASP A 319 2.64 16.60 -16.50
C ASP A 319 2.52 17.86 -15.60
N LEU A 320 1.59 17.86 -14.65
CA LEU A 320 1.27 19.01 -13.80
C LEU A 320 1.91 18.97 -12.41
N ALA A 321 2.55 17.84 -12.08
CA ALA A 321 3.32 17.70 -10.86
C ALA A 321 4.78 18.15 -11.11
N ALA A 322 5.37 18.84 -10.14
CA ALA A 322 6.80 19.21 -10.18
C ALA A 322 7.75 17.98 -10.27
N LEU A 323 7.20 16.80 -9.98
CA LEU A 323 7.81 15.49 -10.17
C LEU A 323 6.76 14.56 -10.80
N PRO A 324 7.09 13.76 -11.83
CA PRO A 324 6.19 12.72 -12.33
C PRO A 324 5.80 11.77 -11.18
N ASP A 325 4.52 11.36 -11.13
CA ASP A 325 3.86 10.52 -10.11
C ASP A 325 3.42 11.16 -8.78
N PHE A 326 3.48 12.49 -8.60
CA PHE A 326 2.87 13.10 -7.41
C PHE A 326 1.34 13.10 -7.53
N ARG A 327 0.64 12.54 -6.52
CA ARG A 327 -0.82 12.40 -6.54
C ARG A 327 -1.51 13.76 -6.74
N VAL A 328 -2.07 13.97 -7.93
CA VAL A 328 -2.94 15.12 -8.24
C VAL A 328 -4.22 15.05 -7.38
N ARG A 329 -4.65 13.85 -6.96
CA ARG A 329 -5.84 13.66 -6.10
C ARG A 329 -5.47 13.40 -4.63
N ILE A 330 -5.94 14.28 -3.74
CA ILE A 330 -5.77 14.14 -2.29
C ILE A 330 -6.76 13.11 -1.75
N LEU A 331 -6.24 12.02 -1.17
CA LEU A 331 -7.03 11.09 -0.37
C LEU A 331 -7.28 11.70 1.02
N PRO A 332 -8.55 11.85 1.46
CA PRO A 332 -8.84 12.28 2.82
C PRO A 332 -8.29 11.29 3.84
N VAL A 333 -7.64 11.81 4.89
CA VAL A 333 -7.06 10.99 5.96
C VAL A 333 -7.50 11.53 7.31
N LEU A 334 -8.18 10.69 8.10
CA LEU A 334 -8.45 10.94 9.51
C LEU A 334 -7.22 10.50 10.31
N GLY A 335 -6.61 11.41 11.09
CA GLY A 335 -5.32 11.18 11.75
C GLY A 335 -5.27 9.97 12.70
N THR A 336 -6.41 9.56 13.25
CA THR A 336 -6.51 8.37 14.10
C THR A 336 -6.13 7.09 13.37
N MET A 337 -6.48 6.95 12.08
CA MET A 337 -6.27 5.69 11.36
C MET A 337 -4.79 5.41 11.06
N PRO A 338 -3.99 6.33 10.48
CA PRO A 338 -2.56 6.12 10.32
C PRO A 338 -1.85 5.80 11.63
N ALA A 339 -2.24 6.46 12.73
CA ALA A 339 -1.67 6.20 14.05
C ALA A 339 -1.93 4.76 14.52
N VAL A 340 -3.18 4.28 14.43
CA VAL A 340 -3.51 2.90 14.83
C VAL A 340 -2.85 1.87 13.91
N PHE A 341 -2.73 2.15 12.61
CA PHE A 341 -1.93 1.33 11.70
C PHE A 341 -0.46 1.28 12.15
N GLY A 342 0.13 2.43 12.49
CA GLY A 342 1.50 2.53 12.98
C GLY A 342 1.72 1.76 14.28
N TYR A 343 0.79 1.83 15.23
CA TYR A 343 0.81 1.04 16.46
C TYR A 343 0.67 -0.45 16.21
N THR A 344 -0.19 -0.84 15.27
CA THR A 344 -0.38 -2.26 14.90
C THR A 344 0.89 -2.83 14.27
N VAL A 345 1.53 -2.05 13.38
CA VAL A 345 2.81 -2.39 12.76
C VAL A 345 3.91 -2.52 13.82
N ALA A 346 4.08 -1.52 14.69
CA ALA A 346 5.10 -1.54 15.73
C ALA A 346 4.89 -2.72 16.70
N ASN A 347 3.64 -3.00 17.09
CA ASN A 347 3.30 -4.15 17.93
C ASN A 347 3.72 -5.47 17.26
N HIS A 348 3.43 -5.65 15.97
CA HIS A 348 3.89 -6.85 15.25
C HIS A 348 5.41 -7.01 15.31
N VAL A 349 6.16 -5.94 15.06
CA VAL A 349 7.63 -5.96 15.07
C VAL A 349 8.16 -6.25 16.46
N ILE A 350 7.63 -5.60 17.50
CA ILE A 350 8.04 -5.83 18.90
C ILE A 350 7.85 -7.29 19.29
N LEU A 351 6.67 -7.86 19.02
CA LEU A 351 6.36 -9.24 19.39
C LEU A 351 7.18 -10.25 18.57
N LYS A 352 7.42 -9.99 17.29
CA LYS A 352 8.31 -10.83 16.46
C LYS A 352 9.75 -10.83 16.96
N ILE A 353 10.34 -9.67 17.24
CA ILE A 353 11.73 -9.54 17.69
C ILE A 353 11.91 -10.15 19.08
N SER A 354 10.97 -9.90 19.99
CA SER A 354 11.03 -10.46 21.36
C SER A 354 10.76 -11.97 21.41
N GLY A 355 10.17 -12.54 20.35
CA GLY A 355 9.75 -13.95 20.32
C GLY A 355 8.44 -14.19 21.09
N TYR A 356 7.66 -13.15 21.35
CA TYR A 356 6.37 -13.28 22.01
C TYR A 356 5.35 -13.96 21.08
N PRO A 357 4.51 -14.89 21.58
CA PRO A 357 3.53 -15.59 20.75
C PRO A 357 2.55 -14.64 20.05
N LEU A 358 2.40 -14.83 18.74
CA LEU A 358 1.48 -14.06 17.89
C LEU A 358 0.34 -14.95 17.43
N ASP A 359 -0.88 -14.63 17.87
CA ASP A 359 -2.12 -15.26 17.41
C ASP A 359 -3.07 -14.18 16.89
N TYR A 360 -2.84 -13.76 15.63
CA TYR A 360 -3.76 -12.85 14.98
C TYR A 360 -4.97 -13.63 14.49
N ILE A 361 -6.16 -13.10 14.76
CA ILE A 361 -7.41 -13.66 14.26
C ILE A 361 -7.36 -13.64 12.73
N PRO A 362 -7.27 -14.79 12.05
CA PRO A 362 -7.45 -14.86 10.61
C PRO A 362 -8.85 -14.34 10.31
N GLN A 363 -9.03 -13.61 9.21
CA GLN A 363 -10.31 -12.98 8.91
C GLN A 363 -11.45 -14.00 8.95
N LYS A 364 -12.26 -13.98 10.03
CA LYS A 364 -13.51 -14.72 10.12
C LYS A 364 -14.43 -14.22 9.02
N GLY A 365 -14.43 -14.88 7.87
CA GLY A 365 -15.38 -14.52 6.81
C GLY A 365 -15.23 -15.25 5.48
N ARG A 366 -14.02 -15.57 5.02
CA ARG A 366 -13.85 -16.12 3.66
C ARG A 366 -12.89 -17.27 3.50
N ASP A 367 -12.03 -17.60 4.46
CA ASP A 367 -11.13 -18.76 4.33
C ASP A 367 -11.92 -20.05 4.16
N LYS A 368 -12.96 -20.27 4.97
CA LYS A 368 -13.90 -21.40 4.77
C LYS A 368 -14.60 -21.38 3.41
N MET A 369 -14.83 -20.19 2.84
CA MET A 369 -15.41 -20.07 1.49
C MET A 369 -14.37 -20.46 0.45
N TYR A 370 -13.13 -19.97 0.55
CA TYR A 370 -12.04 -20.34 -0.37
C TYR A 370 -11.69 -21.82 -0.26
N ASP A 371 -11.69 -22.39 0.94
CA ASP A 371 -11.52 -23.83 1.18
C ASP A 371 -12.64 -24.63 0.51
N ALA A 372 -13.89 -24.16 0.63
CA ALA A 372 -15.02 -24.80 -0.04
C ALA A 372 -14.92 -24.71 -1.57
N ILE A 373 -14.42 -23.59 -2.10
CA ILE A 373 -14.17 -23.41 -3.54
C ILE A 373 -13.03 -24.32 -4.00
N GLN A 374 -11.92 -24.38 -3.26
CA GLN A 374 -10.79 -25.26 -3.55
C GLN A 374 -11.21 -26.73 -3.50
N ALA A 375 -12.02 -27.13 -2.51
CA ALA A 375 -12.61 -28.47 -2.44
C ALA A 375 -13.55 -28.76 -3.61
N PHE A 376 -14.30 -27.76 -4.09
CA PHE A 376 -15.12 -27.91 -5.29
C PHE A 376 -14.27 -28.12 -6.55
N VAL A 377 -13.18 -27.38 -6.71
CA VAL A 377 -12.21 -27.56 -7.81
C VAL A 377 -11.61 -28.97 -7.76
N GLN A 378 -11.15 -29.39 -6.58
CA GLN A 378 -10.62 -30.74 -6.34
C GLN A 378 -11.63 -31.81 -6.77
N ALA A 379 -12.87 -31.73 -6.30
CA ALA A 379 -13.92 -32.69 -6.65
C ALA A 379 -14.31 -32.66 -8.14
N SER A 380 -14.22 -31.49 -8.79
CA SER A 380 -14.47 -31.35 -10.23
C SER A 380 -13.34 -31.97 -11.06
N GLU A 381 -12.08 -31.76 -10.68
CA GLU A 381 -10.92 -32.34 -11.36
C GLU A 381 -10.87 -33.86 -11.20
N GLU A 382 -11.19 -34.40 -10.01
CA GLU A 382 -11.31 -35.85 -9.82
C GLU A 382 -12.39 -36.46 -10.72
N LYS A 383 -13.53 -35.78 -10.92
CA LYS A 383 -14.54 -36.23 -11.89
C LYS A 383 -13.99 -36.20 -13.31
N MET A 384 -13.29 -35.13 -13.68
CA MET A 384 -12.73 -34.97 -15.02
C MET A 384 -11.71 -36.06 -15.35
N ILE A 385 -10.73 -36.31 -14.47
CA ILE A 385 -9.69 -37.33 -14.66
C ILE A 385 -10.32 -38.70 -14.87
N ARG A 386 -11.32 -39.08 -14.07
CA ARG A 386 -12.01 -40.36 -14.26
C ARG A 386 -12.67 -40.48 -15.62
N THR A 387 -13.29 -39.40 -16.10
CA THR A 387 -13.97 -39.39 -17.40
C THR A 387 -12.98 -39.41 -18.56
N VAL A 388 -11.89 -38.64 -18.49
CA VAL A 388 -10.89 -38.56 -19.56
C VAL A 388 -10.05 -39.83 -19.65
N THR A 389 -9.59 -40.36 -18.52
CA THR A 389 -8.73 -41.56 -18.47
C THR A 389 -9.54 -42.87 -18.53
N SER A 390 -10.88 -42.81 -18.42
CA SER A 390 -11.75 -44.01 -18.30
C SER A 390 -11.30 -44.99 -17.20
N GLY A 391 -10.67 -44.47 -16.14
CA GLY A 391 -10.00 -45.26 -15.10
C GLY A 391 -10.88 -45.56 -13.87
N PRO A 392 -10.49 -46.55 -13.04
CA PRO A 392 -11.18 -46.86 -11.79
C PRO A 392 -11.11 -45.70 -10.78
N ARG A 393 -12.02 -45.67 -9.79
CA ARG A 393 -12.08 -44.59 -8.77
C ARG A 393 -10.78 -44.38 -8.00
N GLU A 394 -9.99 -45.44 -7.86
CA GLU A 394 -8.70 -45.47 -7.16
C GLU A 394 -7.63 -44.60 -7.84
N ILE A 395 -7.79 -44.26 -9.12
CA ILE A 395 -6.82 -43.47 -9.87
C ILE A 395 -6.63 -42.07 -9.27
N CYS A 396 -7.66 -41.52 -8.62
CA CYS A 396 -7.66 -40.18 -8.03
C CYS A 396 -7.29 -40.16 -6.54
N ILE A 397 -7.08 -41.31 -5.89
CA ILE A 397 -6.70 -41.33 -4.47
C ILE A 397 -5.35 -40.63 -4.30
N GLY A 398 -5.32 -39.62 -3.44
CA GLY A 398 -4.13 -38.79 -3.20
C GLY A 398 -3.87 -37.72 -4.26
N LEU A 399 -4.80 -37.48 -5.20
CA LEU A 399 -4.70 -36.39 -6.17
C LEU A 399 -4.63 -35.04 -5.45
N LYS A 400 -3.61 -34.25 -5.74
CA LYS A 400 -3.54 -32.84 -5.32
C LYS A 400 -3.78 -31.94 -6.51
N VAL A 401 -4.79 -31.09 -6.45
CA VAL A 401 -4.91 -29.99 -7.41
C VAL A 401 -3.82 -28.95 -7.09
N PRO A 402 -3.02 -28.53 -8.08
CA PRO A 402 -1.98 -27.53 -7.87
C PRO A 402 -2.65 -26.15 -7.82
N ILE A 403 -3.45 -25.86 -6.81
CA ILE A 403 -4.03 -24.53 -6.56
C ILE A 403 -4.04 -24.28 -5.07
N GLN A 404 -3.48 -23.15 -4.65
CA GLN A 404 -3.46 -22.70 -3.26
C GLN A 404 -4.64 -21.77 -2.94
N GLN A 405 -4.98 -21.67 -1.65
CA GLN A 405 -6.08 -20.83 -1.17
C GLN A 405 -5.93 -19.35 -1.57
N GLY A 406 -4.71 -18.80 -1.54
CA GLY A 406 -4.44 -17.43 -2.01
C GLY A 406 -4.66 -17.24 -3.51
N GLU A 407 -4.48 -18.30 -4.33
CA GLU A 407 -4.79 -18.27 -5.76
C GLU A 407 -6.29 -18.30 -6.02
N VAL A 408 -7.05 -19.07 -5.22
CA VAL A 408 -8.52 -19.05 -5.23
C VAL A 408 -9.04 -17.67 -4.87
N SER A 409 -8.53 -17.07 -3.78
CA SER A 409 -8.88 -15.71 -3.37
C SER A 409 -8.59 -14.72 -4.50
N PHE A 410 -7.40 -14.77 -5.12
CA PHE A 410 -7.06 -13.92 -6.25
C PHE A 410 -8.01 -14.06 -7.44
N LEU A 411 -8.34 -15.29 -7.87
CA LEU A 411 -9.25 -15.48 -8.99
C LEU A 411 -10.63 -14.89 -8.67
N VAL A 412 -11.20 -15.27 -7.52
CA VAL A 412 -12.57 -14.87 -7.15
C VAL A 412 -12.64 -13.37 -6.88
N GLU A 413 -11.74 -12.82 -6.07
CA GLU A 413 -11.80 -11.43 -5.60
C GLU A 413 -11.21 -10.44 -6.59
N ASP A 414 -10.06 -10.75 -7.19
CA ASP A 414 -9.34 -9.79 -8.01
C ASP A 414 -9.77 -9.89 -9.47
N ILE A 415 -9.70 -11.08 -10.06
CA ILE A 415 -10.02 -11.25 -11.49
C ILE A 415 -11.52 -11.10 -11.72
N TYR A 416 -12.33 -11.83 -10.94
CA TYR A 416 -13.78 -11.90 -11.11
C TYR A 416 -14.56 -10.95 -10.20
N LYS A 417 -13.90 -10.14 -9.36
CA LYS A 417 -14.51 -9.08 -8.53
C LYS A 417 -15.65 -9.59 -7.64
N ALA A 418 -15.49 -10.79 -7.07
CA ALA A 418 -16.47 -11.50 -6.25
C ALA A 418 -17.83 -11.67 -6.93
N LYS A 419 -17.83 -11.93 -8.25
CA LYS A 419 -19.04 -12.13 -9.06
C LYS A 419 -18.84 -13.28 -10.03
N SER A 420 -19.94 -13.95 -10.40
CA SER A 420 -19.94 -14.90 -11.51
C SER A 420 -19.53 -14.21 -12.82
N ALA A 421 -18.67 -14.85 -13.60
CA ALA A 421 -18.30 -14.42 -14.93
C ALA A 421 -19.52 -14.36 -15.87
N ILE A 422 -20.50 -15.24 -15.66
CA ILE A 422 -21.70 -15.41 -16.48
C ILE A 422 -22.76 -14.40 -16.08
N THR A 423 -23.33 -14.55 -14.88
CA THR A 423 -24.52 -13.78 -14.45
C THR A 423 -24.19 -12.53 -13.63
N GLY A 424 -22.95 -12.39 -13.15
CA GLY A 424 -22.56 -11.31 -12.25
C GLY A 424 -23.08 -11.46 -10.81
N ILE A 425 -23.75 -12.57 -10.49
CA ILE A 425 -24.28 -12.86 -9.15
C ILE A 425 -23.10 -13.13 -8.20
N PRO A 426 -23.07 -12.54 -6.98
CA PRO A 426 -21.96 -12.68 -6.04
C PRO A 426 -22.10 -13.82 -5.03
N THR A 427 -23.15 -14.63 -5.12
CA THR A 427 -23.48 -15.66 -4.12
C THR A 427 -23.15 -17.08 -4.62
N LYS A 428 -22.76 -17.96 -3.69
CA LYS A 428 -22.41 -19.37 -3.95
C LYS A 428 -21.41 -19.54 -5.10
N LEU A 429 -20.36 -18.73 -5.12
CA LEU A 429 -19.32 -18.76 -6.13
C LEU A 429 -18.46 -20.03 -6.01
N VAL A 430 -18.08 -20.59 -7.15
CA VAL A 430 -17.14 -21.69 -7.29
C VAL A 430 -16.24 -21.46 -8.50
N LEU A 431 -15.09 -22.12 -8.53
CA LEU A 431 -14.20 -22.16 -9.69
C LEU A 431 -14.34 -23.52 -10.38
N ILE A 432 -14.39 -23.52 -11.70
CA ILE A 432 -14.44 -24.75 -12.51
C ILE A 432 -13.68 -24.57 -13.82
N ARG A 433 -13.14 -25.66 -14.38
CA ARG A 433 -12.48 -25.66 -15.69
C ARG A 433 -13.47 -25.19 -16.76
N TRP A 434 -13.02 -24.29 -17.64
CA TRP A 434 -13.85 -23.67 -18.69
C TRP A 434 -14.03 -24.54 -19.92
N GLN A 435 -13.03 -25.34 -20.26
CA GLN A 435 -13.02 -26.17 -21.46
C GLN A 435 -12.69 -27.61 -21.12
N LYS A 436 -13.31 -28.54 -21.86
CA LYS A 436 -12.99 -29.96 -21.76
C LYS A 436 -11.55 -30.19 -22.23
N PRO A 437 -10.69 -30.83 -21.42
CA PRO A 437 -9.31 -31.09 -21.81
C PRO A 437 -9.27 -32.11 -22.95
N THR A 438 -8.39 -31.89 -23.92
CA THR A 438 -8.19 -32.77 -25.10
C THR A 438 -7.05 -33.77 -24.90
N ARG A 439 -6.34 -33.68 -23.78
CA ARG A 439 -5.18 -34.51 -23.41
C ARG A 439 -5.40 -35.16 -22.05
N ASP A 440 -4.54 -36.13 -21.71
CA ASP A 440 -4.47 -36.62 -20.34
C ASP A 440 -4.00 -35.49 -19.41
N ILE A 441 -4.71 -35.34 -18.31
CA ILE A 441 -4.53 -34.26 -17.32
C ILE A 441 -3.97 -34.80 -15.99
N LEU A 442 -3.78 -36.12 -15.87
CA LEU A 442 -3.16 -36.72 -14.68
C LEU A 442 -1.62 -36.68 -14.81
N ILE A 443 -0.98 -35.96 -13.89
CA ILE A 443 0.47 -35.92 -13.73
C ILE A 443 0.87 -36.85 -12.59
N ARG A 444 1.84 -37.73 -12.85
CA ARG A 444 2.45 -38.62 -11.86
C ARG A 444 3.92 -38.24 -11.71
N ILE A 445 4.33 -37.94 -10.48
CA ILE A 445 5.71 -37.57 -10.15
C ILE A 445 6.23 -38.62 -9.17
N GLY A 446 7.36 -39.27 -9.52
CA GLY A 446 7.93 -40.37 -8.74
C GLY A 446 7.44 -41.75 -9.20
N GLU A 447 7.86 -42.80 -8.49
CA GLU A 447 7.52 -44.21 -8.76
C GLU A 447 7.18 -44.96 -7.47
N GLY A 448 6.31 -45.97 -7.55
CA GLY A 448 6.00 -46.86 -6.43
C GLY A 448 5.24 -46.19 -5.28
N ALA A 449 5.74 -46.34 -4.04
CA ALA A 449 5.09 -45.81 -2.84
C ALA A 449 5.21 -44.28 -2.68
N ASP A 450 6.16 -43.66 -3.39
CA ASP A 450 6.42 -42.22 -3.37
C ASP A 450 5.76 -41.49 -4.58
N GLU A 451 4.83 -42.15 -5.30
CA GLU A 451 4.09 -41.55 -6.41
C GLU A 451 3.16 -40.43 -5.92
N GLN A 452 3.47 -39.18 -6.28
CA GLN A 452 2.58 -38.05 -6.08
C GLN A 452 1.74 -37.79 -7.34
N LYS A 453 0.42 -37.80 -7.17
CA LYS A 453 -0.55 -37.54 -8.24
C LYS A 453 -1.01 -36.08 -8.20
N SER A 454 -0.94 -35.40 -9.33
CA SER A 454 -1.39 -34.02 -9.49
C SER A 454 -2.24 -33.86 -10.75
N SER A 455 -3.14 -32.88 -10.78
CA SER A 455 -3.75 -32.43 -12.03
C SER A 455 -2.80 -31.48 -12.77
N ASP A 456 -2.93 -31.38 -14.09
CA ASP A 456 -2.27 -30.37 -14.94
C ASP A 456 -2.94 -28.98 -14.90
N LEU A 457 -3.97 -28.83 -14.05
CA LEU A 457 -4.85 -27.68 -14.00
C LEU A 457 -4.08 -26.35 -13.86
N LYS A 458 -4.39 -25.45 -14.79
CA LYS A 458 -3.93 -24.06 -14.79
C LYS A 458 -5.02 -23.13 -14.23
N LEU A 459 -4.60 -22.08 -13.54
CA LEU A 459 -5.47 -20.98 -13.10
C LEU A 459 -6.22 -20.34 -14.28
N SER A 460 -5.59 -20.19 -15.44
CA SER A 460 -6.21 -19.61 -16.63
C SER A 460 -7.29 -20.48 -17.25
N GLU A 461 -7.37 -21.76 -16.85
CA GLU A 461 -8.43 -22.66 -17.29
C GLU A 461 -9.65 -22.57 -16.39
N LEU A 462 -9.56 -21.89 -15.23
CA LEU A 462 -10.66 -21.76 -14.28
C LEU A 462 -11.50 -20.52 -14.54
N VAL A 463 -12.83 -20.68 -14.37
CA VAL A 463 -13.81 -19.60 -14.43
C VAL A 463 -14.63 -19.57 -13.16
N CYS A 464 -14.85 -18.36 -12.64
CA CYS A 464 -15.72 -18.14 -11.49
C CYS A 464 -17.18 -18.11 -11.93
N MET A 465 -17.99 -19.00 -11.35
CA MET A 465 -19.41 -19.16 -11.68
C MET A 465 -20.20 -19.35 -10.38
N THR A 466 -21.53 -19.20 -10.42
CA THR A 466 -22.35 -19.71 -9.31
C THR A 466 -22.33 -21.24 -9.30
N LYS A 467 -22.58 -21.87 -8.15
CA LYS A 467 -22.58 -23.33 -8.01
C LYS A 467 -23.55 -24.02 -8.99
N ASP A 468 -24.70 -23.40 -9.25
CA ASP A 468 -25.71 -23.94 -10.16
C ASP A 468 -25.25 -23.83 -11.62
N GLU A 469 -24.66 -22.69 -12.01
CA GLU A 469 -24.03 -22.50 -13.32
C GLU A 469 -22.87 -23.49 -13.54
N ALA A 470 -21.99 -23.66 -12.55
CA ALA A 470 -20.87 -24.60 -12.63
C ALA A 470 -21.35 -26.05 -12.75
N THR A 471 -22.45 -26.42 -12.07
CA THR A 471 -23.04 -27.76 -12.19
C THR A 471 -23.62 -27.99 -13.59
N ARG A 472 -24.29 -26.98 -14.15
CA ARG A 472 -24.79 -27.00 -15.53
C ARG A 472 -23.64 -27.11 -16.54
N HIS A 473 -22.62 -26.28 -16.38
CA HIS A 473 -21.40 -26.29 -17.20
C HIS A 473 -20.69 -27.65 -17.15
N GLN A 474 -20.52 -28.21 -15.95
CA GLN A 474 -19.91 -29.53 -15.77
C GLN A 474 -20.68 -30.62 -16.52
N LYS A 475 -22.02 -30.58 -16.47
CA LYS A 475 -22.88 -31.58 -17.10
C LYS A 475 -22.93 -31.44 -18.62
N GLU A 476 -23.11 -30.22 -19.13
CA GLU A 476 -23.38 -29.99 -20.55
C GLU A 476 -22.12 -29.89 -21.40
N VAL A 477 -21.05 -29.25 -20.89
CA VAL A 477 -19.81 -28.97 -21.65
C VAL A 477 -18.69 -29.94 -21.28
N LEU A 478 -18.39 -30.06 -19.99
CA LEU A 478 -17.22 -30.81 -19.54
C LEU A 478 -17.41 -32.33 -19.66
N LEU A 479 -18.55 -32.83 -19.17
CA LEU A 479 -18.91 -34.25 -19.23
C LEU A 479 -19.84 -34.57 -20.42
N GLY A 480 -20.46 -33.55 -21.01
CA GLY A 480 -21.35 -33.68 -22.16
C GLY A 480 -20.62 -33.52 -23.50
N GLU A 481 -21.42 -33.24 -24.53
CA GLU A 481 -20.99 -33.05 -25.92
C GLU A 481 -21.20 -31.62 -26.43
N LYS A 482 -21.82 -30.74 -25.64
CA LYS A 482 -22.10 -29.37 -26.10
C LYS A 482 -20.83 -28.55 -26.17
N THR A 483 -20.74 -27.73 -27.21
CA THR A 483 -19.69 -26.71 -27.34
C THR A 483 -19.97 -25.51 -26.44
N LEU A 484 -18.97 -24.64 -26.24
CA LEU A 484 -19.15 -23.44 -25.42
C LEU A 484 -20.13 -22.46 -26.08
N GLU A 485 -20.06 -22.37 -27.39
CA GLU A 485 -20.86 -21.51 -28.27
C GLU A 485 -22.34 -21.92 -28.28
N GLU A 486 -22.63 -23.19 -27.96
CA GLU A 486 -24.01 -23.67 -27.80
C GLU A 486 -24.61 -23.35 -26.43
N LEU A 487 -23.78 -23.11 -25.41
CA LEU A 487 -24.23 -22.88 -24.03
C LEU A 487 -24.17 -21.40 -23.62
N TYR A 488 -23.23 -20.63 -24.17
CA TYR A 488 -22.99 -19.23 -23.81
C TYR A 488 -22.95 -18.32 -25.03
N ASP A 489 -23.44 -17.09 -24.84
CA ASP A 489 -23.38 -16.05 -25.86
C ASP A 489 -21.92 -15.60 -26.11
N ALA A 490 -21.66 -15.10 -27.33
CA ALA A 490 -20.33 -14.65 -27.75
C ALA A 490 -19.73 -13.59 -26.81
N GLU A 491 -20.55 -12.69 -26.26
CA GLU A 491 -20.12 -11.67 -25.30
C GLU A 491 -19.54 -12.30 -24.01
N ILE A 492 -20.16 -13.37 -23.51
CA ILE A 492 -19.71 -14.08 -22.31
C ILE A 492 -18.38 -14.80 -22.60
N ILE A 493 -18.28 -15.44 -23.76
CA ILE A 493 -17.06 -16.14 -24.18
C ILE A 493 -15.90 -15.14 -24.30
N GLU A 494 -16.11 -13.99 -24.95
CA GLU A 494 -15.10 -12.94 -25.08
C GLU A 494 -14.70 -12.36 -23.71
N LYS A 495 -15.68 -12.11 -22.84
CA LYS A 495 -15.44 -11.63 -21.47
C LYS A 495 -14.60 -12.63 -20.67
N VAL A 496 -14.90 -13.93 -20.76
CA VAL A 496 -14.12 -14.98 -20.11
C VAL A 496 -12.72 -15.04 -20.71
N ALA A 497 -12.58 -15.03 -22.04
CA ALA A 497 -11.29 -15.08 -22.72
C ALA A 497 -10.37 -13.93 -22.30
N LYS A 498 -10.91 -12.71 -22.20
CA LYS A 498 -10.18 -11.53 -21.70
C LYS A 498 -9.68 -11.72 -20.25
N ARG A 499 -10.49 -12.35 -19.39
CA ARG A 499 -10.07 -12.70 -18.01
C ARG A 499 -9.01 -13.80 -18.00
N GLN A 500 -9.12 -14.80 -18.87
CA GLN A 500 -8.13 -15.86 -18.98
C GLN A 500 -6.79 -15.33 -19.48
N GLU A 501 -6.79 -14.38 -20.43
CA GLU A 501 -5.58 -13.69 -20.87
C GLU A 501 -4.95 -12.87 -19.73
N GLU A 502 -5.78 -12.15 -18.97
CA GLU A 502 -5.35 -11.47 -17.75
C GLU A 502 -4.70 -12.48 -16.78
N ILE A 503 -5.32 -13.64 -16.52
CA ILE A 503 -4.78 -14.69 -15.63
C ILE A 503 -3.46 -15.28 -16.17
N LYS A 504 -3.36 -15.57 -17.47
CA LYS A 504 -2.14 -16.12 -18.11
C LYS A 504 -0.92 -15.23 -17.89
N LEU A 505 -1.11 -13.91 -17.77
CA LEU A 505 -0.02 -13.00 -17.43
C LEU A 505 0.55 -13.32 -16.05
N TYR A 506 -0.29 -13.63 -15.06
CA TYR A 506 0.14 -13.94 -13.68
C TYR A 506 0.67 -15.36 -13.54
N GLU A 507 0.16 -16.33 -14.31
CA GLU A 507 0.60 -17.72 -14.25
C GLU A 507 2.08 -17.92 -14.59
N LYS A 508 2.67 -17.03 -15.40
CA LYS A 508 4.10 -17.11 -15.75
C LYS A 508 5.03 -16.93 -14.56
N TYR A 509 4.51 -16.37 -13.47
CA TYR A 509 5.25 -16.08 -12.25
C TYR A 509 4.89 -17.01 -11.10
N ARG A 510 4.07 -18.02 -11.39
CA ARG A 510 3.81 -19.14 -10.51
C ARG A 510 4.96 -20.14 -10.61
#